data_AF-A0A538LJW6-F1
#
_entry.id   AF-A0A538LJW6-F1
#
_cell.length_a   1.000
_cell.length_b   1.000
_cell.length_c   1.000
_cell.angle_alpha   90.00
_cell.angle_beta   90.00
_cell.angle_gamma   90.00
#
_symmetry.space_group_name_H-M   'P 1'
#
loop_
_entity.id
_entity.type
_entity.pdbx_description
1 polymer ?
#
loop_
_entity_poly.entity_id
_entity_poly.type
_entity_poly.pdbx_seq_one_letter_code
_entity_poly.pdbx_strand_id
1 'polypeptide(L)'
;MLRLFPRVRGAPPSANGASSFHLWWRFDRPELLDEVAAVLEVVAPPSVPELYFWALQASFHDGERSVGAGHTGLQWLPTGSPSPAVNWGGYHAGGGELGGSVSALPGWDGNPNTRLFAWQPRRRYELTVRKAPSSPAPGGTHAWRATVSDMASGEQTVIRDLHVSARHLAEPVVWSEVFARCDDPPVSVRWSDLRAVTVTGRPVVPEAVSVTYQPRSQGGCDNTSVRLDGTAISQTTNAARTVPDGSVLRLPGA
;
A
#
# COMPACT_ATOMS: atom_id res chain seq x y z
N MET A 1 38.51 0.02 -5.44
CA MET A 1 37.10 0.33 -5.78
C MET A 1 36.34 -1.00 -5.83
N LEU A 2 35.67 -1.39 -4.74
CA LEU A 2 34.93 -2.66 -4.69
C LEU A 2 33.72 -2.56 -5.63
N ARG A 3 33.67 -3.42 -6.66
CA ARG A 3 32.46 -3.61 -7.46
C ARG A 3 31.38 -4.18 -6.54
N LEU A 4 30.42 -3.36 -6.15
CA LEU A 4 29.23 -3.82 -5.41
C LEU A 4 28.37 -4.64 -6.37
N PHE A 5 28.49 -5.96 -6.30
CA PHE A 5 27.64 -6.90 -7.03
C PHE A 5 26.14 -6.61 -6.75
N PRO A 6 25.26 -6.83 -7.73
CA PRO A 6 23.83 -6.63 -7.53
C PRO A 6 23.28 -7.63 -6.50
N ARG A 7 22.44 -7.13 -5.58
CA ARG A 7 21.70 -7.93 -4.60
C ARG A 7 20.49 -8.56 -5.25
N VAL A 8 20.68 -9.77 -5.78
CA VAL A 8 19.63 -10.55 -6.46
C VAL A 8 19.36 -11.89 -5.79
N ARG A 9 19.93 -12.12 -4.60
CA ARG A 9 19.77 -13.36 -3.82
C ARG A 9 19.75 -13.08 -2.32
N GLY A 10 19.16 -13.99 -1.56
CA GLY A 10 19.16 -13.99 -0.10
C GLY A 10 18.08 -13.10 0.52
N ALA A 11 17.84 -13.29 1.81
CA ALA A 11 16.88 -12.51 2.58
C ALA A 11 17.30 -11.02 2.66
N PRO A 12 16.37 -10.06 2.68
CA PRO A 12 16.68 -8.66 2.98
C PRO A 12 17.34 -8.53 4.38
N PRO A 13 18.44 -7.77 4.55
CA PRO A 13 19.10 -7.56 5.84
C PRO A 13 18.57 -6.32 6.57
N SER A 14 17.41 -5.80 6.16
CA SER A 14 16.79 -4.63 6.75
C SER A 14 16.37 -4.93 8.17
N ALA A 15 16.18 -3.89 8.99
CA ALA A 15 15.82 -4.08 10.40
C ALA A 15 14.50 -4.87 10.56
N ASN A 16 13.57 -4.73 9.61
CA ASN A 16 12.32 -5.48 9.56
C ASN A 16 12.37 -6.73 8.66
N GLY A 17 13.49 -7.00 7.99
CA GLY A 17 13.64 -8.16 7.10
C GLY A 17 12.93 -8.06 5.75
N ALA A 18 12.43 -6.87 5.37
CA ALA A 18 11.76 -6.64 4.09
C ALA A 18 12.60 -5.87 3.06
N SER A 19 12.23 -6.06 1.78
CA SER A 19 12.57 -5.22 0.64
C SER A 19 11.28 -4.58 0.10
N SER A 20 11.29 -3.26 -0.12
CA SER A 20 10.13 -2.52 -0.60
C SER A 20 10.42 -1.67 -1.83
N PHE A 21 9.34 -1.32 -2.54
CA PHE A 21 9.37 -0.39 -3.65
C PHE A 21 8.00 0.26 -3.83
N HIS A 22 8.01 1.54 -4.21
CA HIS A 22 6.89 2.44 -4.06
C HIS A 22 6.63 3.24 -5.34
N LEU A 23 5.36 3.58 -5.54
CA LEU A 23 4.85 4.39 -6.64
C LEU A 23 4.12 5.59 -6.05
N TRP A 24 4.85 6.69 -5.86
CA TRP A 24 4.34 7.93 -5.26
C TRP A 24 3.52 8.71 -6.28
N TRP A 25 2.30 9.06 -5.95
CA TRP A 25 1.40 9.71 -6.89
C TRP A 25 1.82 11.17 -7.12
N ARG A 26 1.77 11.60 -8.37
CA ARG A 26 2.07 12.97 -8.78
C ARG A 26 0.83 13.61 -9.38
N PHE A 27 0.28 14.57 -8.65
CA PHE A 27 -0.75 15.47 -9.15
C PHE A 27 -0.09 16.70 -9.81
N ASP A 28 -0.85 17.39 -10.66
CA ASP A 28 -0.48 18.65 -11.31
C ASP A 28 -0.26 19.79 -10.29
N ARG A 29 -0.97 19.73 -9.16
CA ARG A 29 -0.90 20.67 -8.06
C ARG A 29 -1.00 19.95 -6.71
N PRO A 30 -0.55 20.56 -5.60
CA PRO A 30 -0.84 20.05 -4.27
C PRO A 30 -2.36 19.97 -4.05
N GLU A 31 -2.81 18.83 -3.54
CA GLU A 31 -4.23 18.56 -3.26
C GLU A 31 -4.42 18.20 -1.79
N LEU A 32 -5.44 18.79 -1.16
CA LEU A 32 -5.93 18.35 0.14
C LEU A 32 -7.00 17.29 -0.11
N LEU A 33 -6.76 16.05 0.32
CA LEU A 33 -7.57 14.90 -0.06
C LEU A 33 -8.48 14.45 1.09
N ASP A 34 -9.68 14.01 0.78
CA ASP A 34 -10.61 13.37 1.73
C ASP A 34 -10.81 11.87 1.44
N GLU A 35 -10.41 11.43 0.25
CA GLU A 35 -10.44 10.05 -0.17
C GLU A 35 -9.31 9.75 -1.15
N VAL A 36 -8.71 8.57 -1.05
CA VAL A 36 -7.81 7.99 -2.05
C VAL A 36 -8.23 6.55 -2.33
N ALA A 37 -8.13 6.12 -3.58
CA ALA A 37 -8.48 4.77 -3.99
C ALA A 37 -7.55 4.24 -5.09
N ALA A 38 -7.30 2.94 -5.07
CA ALA A 38 -6.57 2.23 -6.12
C ALA A 38 -7.08 0.79 -6.26
N VAL A 39 -7.09 0.29 -7.50
CA VAL A 39 -7.42 -1.11 -7.77
C VAL A 39 -6.14 -1.93 -7.74
N LEU A 40 -6.15 -3.00 -6.95
CA LEU A 40 -5.10 -3.99 -6.82
C LEU A 40 -5.54 -5.33 -7.41
N GLU A 41 -4.69 -5.93 -8.22
CA GLU A 41 -4.80 -7.31 -8.68
C GLU A 41 -3.52 -8.08 -8.35
N VAL A 42 -3.64 -9.18 -7.61
CA VAL A 42 -2.52 -10.10 -7.38
C VAL A 42 -2.47 -11.09 -8.55
N VAL A 43 -1.62 -10.79 -9.55
CA VAL A 43 -1.54 -11.53 -10.82
C VAL A 43 -0.84 -12.89 -10.62
N ALA A 44 0.32 -12.86 -9.96
CA ALA A 44 1.08 -14.04 -9.59
C ALA A 44 1.28 -14.01 -8.07
N PRO A 45 0.56 -14.85 -7.29
CA PRO A 45 0.63 -14.84 -5.84
C PRO A 45 1.93 -15.48 -5.34
N PRO A 46 2.31 -15.25 -4.07
CA PRO A 46 3.42 -15.96 -3.44
C PRO A 46 3.27 -17.48 -3.51
N SER A 47 4.40 -18.17 -3.73
CA SER A 47 4.51 -19.64 -3.66
C SER A 47 5.42 -20.09 -2.51
N VAL A 48 5.98 -19.13 -1.77
CA VAL A 48 6.79 -19.34 -0.57
C VAL A 48 6.06 -18.75 0.64
N PRO A 49 6.28 -19.31 1.84
CA PRO A 49 5.46 -18.96 3.00
C PRO A 49 6.08 -17.80 3.79
N GLU A 50 6.34 -16.70 3.09
CA GLU A 50 6.91 -15.45 3.59
C GLU A 50 5.87 -14.34 3.55
N LEU A 51 6.04 -13.28 4.34
CA LEU A 51 5.11 -12.15 4.32
C LEU A 51 5.26 -11.35 3.01
N TYR A 52 4.13 -11.10 2.35
CA TYR A 52 3.99 -10.11 1.29
C TYR A 52 2.87 -9.15 1.66
N PHE A 53 3.13 -7.85 1.49
CA PHE A 53 2.15 -6.81 1.74
C PHE A 53 2.12 -5.83 0.58
N TRP A 54 0.95 -5.68 -0.05
CA TRP A 54 0.72 -4.72 -1.12
C TRP A 54 -0.31 -3.70 -0.66
N ALA A 55 0.08 -2.44 -0.54
CA ALA A 55 -0.72 -1.46 0.16
C ALA A 55 -0.87 -0.14 -0.60
N LEU A 56 -2.04 0.47 -0.44
CA LEU A 56 -2.32 1.88 -0.63
C LEU A 56 -2.10 2.60 0.70
N GLN A 57 -1.25 3.62 0.69
CA GLN A 57 -0.94 4.46 1.83
C GLN A 57 -1.19 5.92 1.52
N ALA A 58 -1.56 6.69 2.55
CA ALA A 58 -1.59 8.15 2.51
C ALA A 58 -1.11 8.73 3.85
N SER A 59 -0.48 9.90 3.76
CA SER A 59 -0.11 10.71 4.92
C SER A 59 -1.35 11.37 5.50
N PHE A 60 -1.42 11.45 6.83
CA PHE A 60 -2.47 12.11 7.60
C PHE A 60 -2.00 13.51 8.00
N HIS A 61 -2.74 14.56 7.64
CA HIS A 61 -2.35 15.96 7.85
C HIS A 61 -3.39 16.79 8.63
N ASP A 62 -2.91 17.69 9.49
CA ASP A 62 -3.67 18.77 10.12
C ASP A 62 -3.04 20.12 9.72
N GLY A 63 -3.67 20.80 8.75
CA GLY A 63 -3.01 21.88 8.01
C GLY A 63 -1.76 21.36 7.28
N GLU A 64 -0.66 22.14 7.31
CA GLU A 64 0.61 21.74 6.69
C GLU A 64 1.36 20.64 7.46
N ARG A 65 0.92 20.31 8.69
CA ARG A 65 1.62 19.36 9.55
C ARG A 65 1.18 17.93 9.27
N SER A 66 2.14 17.06 8.92
CA SER A 66 1.95 15.61 8.99
C SER A 66 1.83 15.15 10.45
N VAL A 67 0.79 14.37 10.74
CA VAL A 67 0.51 13.78 12.06
C VAL A 67 0.63 12.27 12.06
N GLY A 68 0.90 11.66 10.91
CA GLY A 68 1.09 10.22 10.74
C GLY A 68 0.84 9.77 9.32
N ALA A 69 0.72 8.45 9.12
CA ALA A 69 0.29 7.86 7.86
C ALA A 69 -0.47 6.55 8.14
N GLY A 70 -1.35 6.16 7.21
CA GLY A 70 -2.08 4.90 7.26
C GLY A 70 -1.94 4.14 5.95
N HIS A 71 -1.86 2.82 6.04
CA HIS A 71 -1.75 1.91 4.90
C HIS A 71 -2.83 0.83 4.96
N THR A 72 -3.57 0.66 3.86
CA THR A 72 -4.50 -0.45 3.68
C THR A 72 -4.07 -1.31 2.50
N GLY A 73 -4.22 -2.63 2.61
CA GLY A 73 -3.74 -3.51 1.56
C GLY A 73 -4.01 -4.98 1.77
N LEU A 74 -3.71 -5.77 0.75
CA LEU A 74 -3.81 -7.23 0.80
C LEU A 74 -2.48 -7.81 1.30
N GLN A 75 -2.59 -8.86 2.10
CA GLN A 75 -1.45 -9.56 2.70
C GLN A 75 -1.49 -11.05 2.38
N TRP A 76 -0.29 -11.60 2.16
CA TRP A 76 -0.01 -13.04 2.27
C TRP A 76 0.83 -13.24 3.51
N LEU A 77 0.26 -13.87 4.54
CA LEU A 77 0.91 -14.12 5.83
C LEU A 77 1.87 -15.32 5.76
N PRO A 78 2.91 -15.34 6.61
CA PRO A 78 3.94 -16.39 6.58
C PRO A 78 3.44 -17.75 7.11
N THR A 79 4.30 -18.77 7.05
CA THR A 79 4.03 -20.14 7.54
C THR A 79 3.33 -20.14 8.90
N GLY A 80 2.29 -20.97 9.02
CA GLY A 80 1.54 -21.13 10.27
C GLY A 80 0.48 -20.06 10.50
N SER A 81 0.32 -19.11 9.57
CA SER A 81 -0.74 -18.11 9.58
C SER A 81 -1.85 -18.44 8.58
N PRO A 82 -3.11 -18.08 8.86
CA PRO A 82 -4.22 -18.18 7.91
C PRO A 82 -4.11 -17.08 6.85
N SER A 83 -3.42 -17.39 5.75
CA SER A 83 -3.49 -16.61 4.50
C SER A 83 -4.75 -16.96 3.71
N PRO A 84 -5.35 -16.02 2.97
CA PRO A 84 -4.94 -14.62 2.78
C PRO A 84 -5.53 -13.65 3.83
N ALA A 85 -4.99 -12.44 3.89
CA ALA A 85 -5.43 -11.39 4.81
C ALA A 85 -5.54 -10.00 4.16
N VAL A 86 -6.14 -9.06 4.88
CA VAL A 86 -6.20 -7.63 4.57
C VAL A 86 -5.71 -6.83 5.78
N ASN A 87 -5.17 -5.64 5.55
CA ASN A 87 -4.68 -4.76 6.60
C ASN A 87 -5.31 -3.37 6.50
N TRP A 88 -5.55 -2.74 7.65
CA TRP A 88 -5.64 -1.29 7.80
C TRP A 88 -4.98 -0.90 9.12
N GLY A 89 -3.78 -0.33 9.01
CA GLY A 89 -2.94 0.11 10.11
C GLY A 89 -2.26 1.43 9.78
N GLY A 90 -1.56 2.00 10.76
CA GLY A 90 -0.85 3.24 10.58
C GLY A 90 -0.11 3.66 11.83
N TYR A 91 0.71 4.70 11.70
CA TYR A 91 1.57 5.20 12.78
C TYR A 91 1.42 6.71 12.92
N HIS A 92 1.55 7.20 14.15
CA HIS A 92 1.72 8.63 14.38
C HIS A 92 3.07 9.11 13.81
N ALA A 93 3.19 10.40 13.49
CA ALA A 93 4.44 10.97 12.98
C ALA A 93 5.64 10.80 13.93
N GLY A 94 5.40 10.71 15.25
CA GLY A 94 6.41 10.43 16.26
C GLY A 94 6.68 8.94 16.51
N GLY A 95 6.06 8.05 15.73
CA GLY A 95 6.04 6.60 15.97
C GLY A 95 4.89 6.16 16.87
N GLY A 96 4.73 4.84 17.01
CA GLY A 96 3.60 4.23 17.72
C GLY A 96 2.37 4.04 16.83
N GLU A 97 1.72 2.89 16.97
CA GLU A 97 0.56 2.51 16.16
C GLU A 97 -0.65 3.40 16.45
N LEU A 98 -1.38 3.75 15.39
CA LEU A 98 -2.66 4.45 15.50
C LEU A 98 -3.71 3.54 16.12
N GLY A 99 -4.44 4.07 17.10
CA GLY A 99 -5.67 3.46 17.58
C GLY A 99 -6.78 3.49 16.53
N GLY A 100 -7.85 2.73 16.75
CA GLY A 100 -8.95 2.67 15.80
C GLY A 100 -10.14 1.85 16.30
N SER A 101 -11.18 1.77 15.49
CA SER A 101 -12.37 0.95 15.78
C SER A 101 -12.05 -0.55 15.71
N VAL A 102 -12.93 -1.38 16.27
CA VAL A 102 -12.86 -2.83 16.10
C VAL A 102 -13.34 -3.19 14.69
N SER A 103 -12.68 -4.17 14.07
CA SER A 103 -13.07 -4.74 12.78
C SER A 103 -14.11 -5.85 12.97
N ALA A 104 -15.08 -5.93 12.07
CA ALA A 104 -16.01 -7.07 12.00
C ALA A 104 -15.38 -8.30 11.33
N LEU A 105 -14.32 -8.12 10.52
CA LEU A 105 -13.57 -9.23 9.95
C LEU A 105 -12.88 -10.06 11.04
N PRO A 106 -12.75 -11.39 10.85
CA PRO A 106 -12.05 -12.25 11.80
C PRO A 106 -10.58 -11.83 11.98
N GLY A 107 -10.08 -11.93 13.21
CA GLY A 107 -8.65 -11.83 13.53
C GLY A 107 -8.00 -13.22 13.67
N TRP A 108 -6.68 -13.25 13.89
CA TRP A 108 -5.92 -14.49 14.11
C TRP A 108 -4.97 -14.41 15.31
N ASP A 109 -4.23 -13.32 15.46
CA ASP A 109 -3.10 -13.17 16.39
C ASP A 109 -3.28 -12.01 17.37
N GLY A 110 -4.50 -11.46 17.47
CA GLY A 110 -4.79 -10.28 18.27
C GLY A 110 -4.31 -8.95 17.65
N ASN A 111 -3.55 -8.97 16.55
CA ASN A 111 -3.19 -7.76 15.81
C ASN A 111 -4.47 -7.09 15.33
N PRO A 112 -4.75 -5.82 15.69
CA PRO A 112 -6.01 -5.21 15.35
C PRO A 112 -6.07 -4.73 13.88
N ASN A 113 -4.92 -4.59 13.23
CA ASN A 113 -4.77 -4.03 11.89
C ASN A 113 -4.92 -5.10 10.80
N THR A 114 -4.41 -6.31 11.04
CA THR A 114 -4.49 -7.44 10.11
C THR A 114 -5.72 -8.30 10.38
N ARG A 115 -6.46 -8.61 9.32
CA ARG A 115 -7.73 -9.32 9.34
C ARG A 115 -7.79 -10.38 8.27
N LEU A 116 -8.45 -11.50 8.58
CA LEU A 116 -8.64 -12.58 7.62
C LEU A 116 -9.60 -12.10 6.54
N PHE A 117 -9.15 -12.23 5.30
CA PHE A 117 -9.91 -11.83 4.13
C PHE A 117 -9.47 -12.70 2.97
N ALA A 118 -10.37 -13.56 2.51
CA ALA A 118 -10.10 -14.59 1.51
C ALA A 118 -10.05 -14.02 0.08
N TRP A 119 -9.15 -13.07 -0.17
CA TRP A 119 -8.92 -12.55 -1.51
C TRP A 119 -8.40 -13.64 -2.46
N GLN A 120 -8.66 -13.48 -3.76
CA GLN A 120 -8.30 -14.47 -4.78
C GLN A 120 -7.29 -13.89 -5.78
N PRO A 121 -6.29 -14.67 -6.23
CA PRO A 121 -5.42 -14.27 -7.32
C PRO A 121 -6.20 -13.93 -8.60
N ARG A 122 -5.72 -12.95 -9.37
CA ARG A 122 -6.35 -12.42 -10.60
C ARG A 122 -7.77 -11.85 -10.42
N ARG A 123 -8.20 -11.66 -9.17
CA ARG A 123 -9.37 -10.89 -8.82
C ARG A 123 -8.95 -9.45 -8.54
N ARG A 124 -9.74 -8.50 -9.03
CA ARG A 124 -9.51 -7.06 -8.82
C ARG A 124 -10.22 -6.61 -7.56
N TYR A 125 -9.47 -5.96 -6.67
CA TYR A 125 -9.98 -5.38 -5.44
C TYR A 125 -9.69 -3.89 -5.42
N GLU A 126 -10.71 -3.09 -5.17
CA GLU A 126 -10.50 -1.67 -4.90
C GLU A 126 -10.20 -1.46 -3.42
N LEU A 127 -9.08 -0.82 -3.15
CA LEU A 127 -8.69 -0.34 -1.83
C LEU A 127 -9.04 1.13 -1.75
N THR A 128 -9.75 1.54 -0.70
CA THR A 128 -10.13 2.95 -0.49
C THR A 128 -9.81 3.35 0.94
N VAL A 129 -9.22 4.53 1.10
CA VAL A 129 -9.07 5.23 2.39
C VAL A 129 -9.86 6.53 2.29
N ARG A 130 -10.81 6.74 3.21
CA ARG A 130 -11.63 7.96 3.22
C ARG A 130 -12.01 8.38 4.63
N LYS A 131 -12.38 9.64 4.79
CA LYS A 131 -12.97 10.11 6.05
C LYS A 131 -14.28 9.35 6.33
N ALA A 132 -14.43 8.79 7.53
CA ALA A 132 -15.63 8.04 7.90
C ALA A 132 -16.83 9.00 8.08
N PRO A 133 -18.02 8.65 7.57
CA PRO A 133 -19.21 9.47 7.78
C PRO A 133 -19.60 9.46 9.27
N SER A 134 -19.53 10.63 9.91
CA SER A 134 -20.13 10.96 11.21
C SER A 134 -19.99 9.90 12.32
N SER A 135 -18.75 9.63 12.75
CA SER A 135 -18.50 9.18 14.11
C SER A 135 -17.54 10.17 14.78
N PRO A 136 -17.89 10.74 15.95
CA PRO A 136 -16.90 11.46 16.72
C PRO A 136 -15.85 10.44 17.15
N ALA A 137 -14.67 10.51 16.56
CA ALA A 137 -13.57 9.73 17.08
C ALA A 137 -13.16 10.31 18.44
N PRO A 138 -12.69 9.48 19.39
CA PRO A 138 -12.42 9.93 20.75
C PRO A 138 -11.45 11.12 20.81
N GLY A 139 -11.65 12.03 21.75
CA GLY A 139 -10.67 13.07 22.07
C GLY A 139 -10.41 14.12 20.98
N GLY A 140 -11.39 14.40 20.12
CA GLY A 140 -11.24 15.41 19.06
C GLY A 140 -10.46 14.93 17.83
N THR A 141 -10.39 13.62 17.63
CA THR A 141 -9.79 13.01 16.44
C THR A 141 -10.82 12.85 15.31
N HIS A 142 -10.35 12.53 14.12
CA HIS A 142 -11.16 12.11 12.97
C HIS A 142 -11.01 10.60 12.73
N ALA A 143 -12.09 9.96 12.31
CA ALA A 143 -12.09 8.56 11.89
C ALA A 143 -11.79 8.46 10.37
N TRP A 144 -10.79 7.67 10.02
CA TRP A 144 -10.38 7.38 8.65
C TRP A 144 -10.61 5.90 8.35
N ARG A 145 -11.57 5.63 7.47
CA ARG A 145 -12.03 4.30 7.12
C ARG A 145 -11.24 3.73 5.97
N ALA A 146 -10.85 2.47 6.10
CA ALA A 146 -10.44 1.68 4.94
C ALA A 146 -11.51 0.65 4.55
N THR A 147 -11.70 0.50 3.25
CA THR A 147 -12.55 -0.53 2.66
C THR A 147 -11.79 -1.31 1.60
N VAL A 148 -12.16 -2.58 1.44
CA VAL A 148 -11.80 -3.42 0.31
C VAL A 148 -13.08 -3.79 -0.44
N SER A 149 -13.14 -3.52 -1.73
CA SER A 149 -14.29 -3.87 -2.58
C SER A 149 -13.90 -4.91 -3.61
N ASP A 150 -14.59 -6.05 -3.66
CA ASP A 150 -14.45 -7.02 -4.74
C ASP A 150 -15.15 -6.48 -5.99
N MET A 151 -14.37 -6.16 -7.02
CA MET A 151 -14.87 -5.49 -8.22
C MET A 151 -15.78 -6.37 -9.08
N ALA A 152 -15.80 -7.68 -8.88
CA ALA A 152 -16.61 -8.59 -9.67
C ALA A 152 -17.86 -9.10 -8.94
N SER A 153 -17.93 -9.03 -7.61
CA SER A 153 -19.20 -9.18 -6.87
C SER A 153 -19.87 -7.84 -6.58
N GLY A 154 -19.11 -6.74 -6.56
CA GLY A 154 -19.55 -5.43 -6.09
C GLY A 154 -19.64 -5.34 -4.56
N GLU A 155 -19.23 -6.38 -3.84
CA GLU A 155 -19.27 -6.40 -2.38
C GLU A 155 -18.17 -5.50 -1.83
N GLN A 156 -18.56 -4.55 -0.97
CA GLN A 156 -17.64 -3.69 -0.23
C GLN A 156 -17.59 -4.13 1.23
N THR A 157 -16.38 -4.40 1.72
CA THR A 157 -16.12 -4.75 3.11
C THR A 157 -15.39 -3.60 3.80
N VAL A 158 -15.91 -3.14 4.95
CA VAL A 158 -15.19 -2.23 5.84
C VAL A 158 -14.16 -3.03 6.62
N ILE A 159 -12.90 -2.60 6.60
CA ILE A 159 -11.84 -3.22 7.39
C ILE A 159 -11.95 -2.70 8.83
N ARG A 160 -11.72 -1.40 9.02
CA ARG A 160 -11.94 -0.66 10.28
C ARG A 160 -11.73 0.84 10.03
N ASP A 161 -11.78 1.62 11.10
CA ASP A 161 -11.43 3.04 11.13
C ASP A 161 -10.16 3.25 11.96
N LEU A 162 -9.26 4.12 11.51
CA LEU A 162 -8.15 4.65 12.31
C LEU A 162 -8.53 6.02 12.87
N HIS A 163 -8.13 6.30 14.11
CA HIS A 163 -8.43 7.57 14.78
C HIS A 163 -7.17 8.43 14.86
N VAL A 164 -7.20 9.59 14.21
CA VAL A 164 -6.07 10.53 14.16
C VAL A 164 -6.58 11.96 14.02
N SER A 165 -5.86 12.95 14.53
CA SER A 165 -6.24 14.37 14.47
C SER A 165 -6.14 15.00 13.08
N ALA A 166 -5.99 14.21 12.03
CA ALA A 166 -5.85 14.69 10.67
C ALA A 166 -7.18 15.12 10.05
N ARG A 167 -7.15 16.26 9.37
CA ARG A 167 -8.27 16.85 8.66
C ARG A 167 -8.30 16.46 7.19
N HIS A 168 -7.18 16.05 6.62
CA HIS A 168 -7.07 15.60 5.23
C HIS A 168 -5.95 14.57 5.05
N LEU A 169 -5.97 13.90 3.90
CA LEU A 169 -4.93 13.03 3.39
C LEU A 169 -4.00 13.81 2.46
N ALA A 170 -2.77 13.33 2.34
CA ALA A 170 -1.78 13.82 1.39
C ALA A 170 -0.88 12.66 0.93
N GLU A 171 -0.06 12.93 -0.08
CA GLU A 171 1.05 12.07 -0.50
C GLU A 171 0.68 10.58 -0.72
N PRO A 172 -0.38 10.28 -1.49
CA PRO A 172 -0.75 8.89 -1.70
C PRO A 172 0.34 8.12 -2.45
N VAL A 173 0.49 6.87 -2.07
CA VAL A 173 1.50 5.96 -2.59
C VAL A 173 0.96 4.54 -2.56
N VAL A 174 1.26 3.77 -3.61
CA VAL A 174 1.08 2.32 -3.56
C VAL A 174 2.44 1.64 -3.52
N TRP A 175 2.55 0.53 -2.80
CA TRP A 175 3.82 -0.15 -2.63
C TRP A 175 3.68 -1.65 -2.41
N SER A 176 4.81 -2.33 -2.60
CA SER A 176 5.01 -3.74 -2.23
C SER A 176 6.11 -3.78 -1.16
N GLU A 177 5.84 -4.44 -0.04
CA GLU A 177 6.81 -4.78 1.00
C GLU A 177 6.89 -6.30 1.10
N VAL A 178 8.11 -6.84 0.90
CA VAL A 178 8.34 -8.26 0.65
C VAL A 178 9.43 -8.77 1.57
N PHE A 179 9.08 -9.77 2.38
CA PHE A 179 9.98 -10.38 3.37
C PHE A 179 10.70 -11.63 2.81
N ALA A 180 10.27 -12.08 1.63
CA ALA A 180 10.90 -13.16 0.90
C ALA A 180 12.31 -12.82 0.42
N ARG A 181 13.07 -13.86 0.08
CA ARG A 181 14.42 -13.71 -0.45
C ARG A 181 14.36 -13.08 -1.84
N CYS A 182 15.40 -12.33 -2.20
CA CYS A 182 15.48 -11.72 -3.51
C CYS A 182 15.43 -12.75 -4.66
N ASP A 183 15.84 -14.00 -4.40
CA ASP A 183 15.84 -15.11 -5.36
C ASP A 183 14.64 -16.05 -5.29
N ASP A 184 13.66 -15.78 -4.42
CA ASP A 184 12.42 -16.57 -4.38
C ASP A 184 11.59 -16.38 -5.67
N PRO A 185 10.67 -17.31 -6.00
CA PRO A 185 9.87 -17.22 -7.22
C PRO A 185 9.17 -15.85 -7.38
N PRO A 186 9.06 -15.33 -8.62
CA PRO A 186 8.54 -14.00 -8.85
C PRO A 186 7.06 -13.90 -8.46
N VAL A 187 6.75 -12.81 -7.76
CA VAL A 187 5.40 -12.40 -7.38
C VAL A 187 5.09 -11.12 -8.13
N SER A 188 3.87 -11.00 -8.65
CA SER A 188 3.48 -9.82 -9.42
C SER A 188 2.11 -9.33 -9.02
N VAL A 189 2.02 -8.02 -8.81
CA VAL A 189 0.75 -7.30 -8.66
C VAL A 189 0.60 -6.24 -9.73
N ARG A 190 -0.65 -5.85 -9.98
CA ARG A 190 -1.01 -4.78 -10.91
C ARG A 190 -1.87 -3.75 -10.19
N TRP A 191 -1.46 -2.48 -10.31
CA TRP A 191 -2.17 -1.32 -9.79
C TRP A 191 -2.84 -0.58 -10.94
N SER A 192 -4.13 -0.25 -10.81
CA SER A 192 -4.86 0.57 -11.78
C SER A 192 -5.84 1.51 -11.09
N ASP A 193 -6.46 2.39 -11.87
CA ASP A 193 -7.56 3.27 -11.43
C ASP A 193 -7.23 4.08 -10.17
N LEU A 194 -5.98 4.57 -10.11
CA LEU A 194 -5.48 5.43 -9.04
C LEU A 194 -6.23 6.76 -9.10
N ARG A 195 -6.89 7.12 -8.01
CA ARG A 195 -7.71 8.33 -7.95
C ARG A 195 -7.85 8.85 -6.53
N ALA A 196 -8.24 10.10 -6.42
CA ALA A 196 -8.54 10.73 -5.15
C ALA A 196 -9.74 11.67 -5.27
N VAL A 197 -10.30 12.03 -4.12
CA VAL A 197 -11.29 13.09 -3.99
C VAL A 197 -10.75 14.14 -3.05
N THR A 198 -10.79 15.39 -3.48
CA THR A 198 -10.35 16.53 -2.67
C THR A 198 -11.34 16.84 -1.54
N VAL A 199 -10.92 17.62 -0.55
CA VAL A 199 -11.80 18.09 0.54
C VAL A 199 -12.99 18.93 0.07
N THR A 200 -12.98 19.43 -1.17
CA THR A 200 -14.12 20.13 -1.79
C THR A 200 -15.04 19.19 -2.59
N GLY A 201 -14.77 17.88 -2.58
CA GLY A 201 -15.54 16.87 -3.30
C GLY A 201 -15.17 16.71 -4.78
N ARG A 202 -14.15 17.43 -5.26
CA ARG A 202 -13.69 17.32 -6.66
C ARG A 202 -12.86 16.04 -6.85
N PRO A 203 -13.17 15.18 -7.84
CA PRO A 203 -12.33 14.06 -8.20
C PRO A 203 -11.06 14.53 -8.90
N VAL A 204 -9.94 13.88 -8.58
CA VAL A 204 -8.62 14.12 -9.19
C VAL A 204 -7.92 12.79 -9.45
N VAL A 205 -7.09 12.74 -10.49
CA VAL A 205 -6.26 11.58 -10.83
C VAL A 205 -4.80 12.02 -10.89
N PRO A 206 -3.85 11.16 -10.48
CA PRO A 206 -2.44 11.46 -10.66
C PRO A 206 -2.06 11.38 -12.15
N GLU A 207 -1.24 12.32 -12.61
CA GLU A 207 -0.73 12.32 -13.99
C GLU A 207 0.51 11.42 -14.15
N ALA A 208 1.17 11.10 -13.04
CA ALA A 208 2.35 10.27 -13.03
C ALA A 208 2.54 9.58 -11.67
N VAL A 209 3.47 8.63 -11.65
CA VAL A 209 4.04 8.11 -10.41
C VAL A 209 5.55 8.29 -10.38
N SER A 210 6.10 8.62 -9.22
CA SER A 210 7.53 8.51 -8.96
C SER A 210 7.88 7.16 -8.39
N VAL A 211 8.78 6.46 -9.07
CA VAL A 211 9.27 5.15 -8.66
C VAL A 211 10.39 5.30 -7.66
N THR A 212 10.27 4.62 -6.52
CA THR A 212 11.37 4.50 -5.55
C THR A 212 11.57 3.04 -5.17
N TYR A 213 12.83 2.61 -5.05
CA TYR A 213 13.21 1.31 -4.53
C TYR A 213 13.92 1.49 -3.20
N GLN A 214 13.68 0.59 -2.25
CA GLN A 214 14.42 0.60 -0.99
C GLN A 214 15.93 0.51 -1.28
N PRO A 215 16.78 1.34 -0.65
CA PRO A 215 18.22 1.25 -0.83
C PRO A 215 18.77 -0.12 -0.40
N ARG A 216 19.84 -0.60 -1.03
CA ARG A 216 20.51 -1.87 -0.64
C ARG A 216 20.96 -1.89 0.81
N SER A 217 21.43 -0.75 1.31
CA SER A 217 21.85 -0.56 2.72
C SER A 217 20.70 -0.73 3.70
N GLN A 218 19.46 -0.56 3.22
CA GLN A 218 18.23 -0.78 3.96
C GLN A 218 17.51 -2.04 3.47
N GLY A 219 18.15 -2.90 2.68
CA GLY A 219 17.63 -4.21 2.31
C GLY A 219 16.89 -4.37 0.99
N GLY A 220 16.86 -3.33 0.15
CA GLY A 220 16.29 -3.47 -1.19
C GLY A 220 16.99 -4.53 -2.06
N CYS A 221 16.17 -5.34 -2.72
CA CYS A 221 16.58 -6.26 -3.79
C CYS A 221 16.69 -5.51 -5.12
N ASP A 222 17.77 -5.75 -5.89
CA ASP A 222 17.99 -5.12 -7.20
C ASP A 222 17.15 -5.74 -8.32
N ASN A 223 16.64 -6.95 -8.11
CA ASN A 223 15.74 -7.66 -9.02
C ASN A 223 14.27 -7.45 -8.65
N THR A 224 13.91 -6.22 -8.33
CA THR A 224 12.52 -5.75 -8.24
C THR A 224 12.26 -4.79 -9.40
N SER A 225 11.12 -4.97 -10.07
CA SER A 225 10.80 -4.27 -11.31
C SER A 225 9.43 -3.60 -11.25
N VAL A 226 9.38 -2.42 -11.86
CA VAL A 226 8.15 -1.69 -12.13
C VAL A 226 8.01 -1.60 -13.63
N ARG A 227 6.80 -1.78 -14.16
CA ARG A 227 6.50 -1.60 -15.58
C ARG A 227 5.13 -0.96 -15.76
N LEU A 228 5.04 -0.01 -16.68
CA LEU A 228 3.76 0.51 -17.16
C LEU A 228 3.20 -0.41 -18.27
N ASP A 229 1.95 -0.82 -18.14
CA ASP A 229 1.23 -1.64 -19.11
C ASP A 229 -0.16 -1.05 -19.36
N GLY A 230 -0.28 -0.31 -20.46
CA GLY A 230 -1.45 0.53 -20.72
C GLY A 230 -1.64 1.55 -19.60
N THR A 231 -2.82 1.53 -18.96
CA THR A 231 -3.18 2.42 -17.84
C THR A 231 -2.80 1.86 -16.46
N ALA A 232 -2.21 0.67 -16.39
CA ALA A 232 -1.87 0.02 -15.14
C ALA A 232 -0.36 -0.09 -14.94
N ILE A 233 0.06 -0.21 -13.69
CA ILE A 233 1.47 -0.36 -13.32
C ILE A 233 1.65 -1.70 -12.61
N SER A 234 2.58 -2.53 -13.10
CA SER A 234 2.95 -3.77 -12.43
C SER A 234 4.12 -3.56 -11.47
N GLN A 235 4.08 -4.26 -10.35
CA GLN A 235 5.16 -4.40 -9.39
C GLN A 235 5.53 -5.89 -9.30
N THR A 236 6.77 -6.24 -9.63
CA THR A 236 7.21 -7.64 -9.75
C THR A 236 8.52 -7.89 -9.00
N THR A 237 8.56 -8.93 -8.17
CA THR A 237 9.79 -9.41 -7.51
C THR A 237 10.55 -10.39 -8.40
N ASN A 238 11.82 -10.63 -8.07
CA ASN A 238 12.73 -11.51 -8.80
C ASN A 238 12.67 -11.35 -10.34
N ALA A 239 12.66 -10.10 -10.80
CA ALA A 239 12.60 -9.73 -12.20
C ALA A 239 13.67 -8.68 -12.52
N ALA A 240 14.16 -8.67 -13.76
CA ALA A 240 15.08 -7.64 -14.20
C ALA A 240 14.43 -6.25 -14.06
N ARG A 241 15.11 -5.35 -13.34
CA ARG A 241 14.64 -3.97 -13.19
C ARG A 241 14.72 -3.27 -14.54
N THR A 242 13.59 -2.78 -15.01
CA THR A 242 13.48 -2.06 -16.30
C THR A 242 13.34 -0.56 -16.13
N VAL A 243 12.74 -0.12 -15.01
CA VAL A 243 12.59 1.29 -14.65
C VAL A 243 13.58 1.63 -13.53
N PRO A 244 14.50 2.59 -13.71
CA PRO A 244 15.43 3.01 -12.67
C PRO A 244 14.75 3.65 -11.45
N ASP A 245 15.45 3.63 -10.32
CA ASP A 245 15.07 4.42 -9.14
C ASP A 245 15.00 5.92 -9.47
N GLY A 246 14.04 6.63 -8.87
CA GLY A 246 13.80 8.05 -9.11
C GLY A 246 13.08 8.37 -10.44
N SER A 247 12.78 7.37 -11.27
CA SER A 247 12.06 7.58 -12.53
C SER A 247 10.64 8.11 -12.29
N VAL A 248 10.14 8.90 -13.22
CA VAL A 248 8.75 9.34 -13.27
C VAL A 248 8.06 8.66 -14.45
N LEU A 249 6.99 7.91 -14.18
CA LEU A 249 6.19 7.25 -15.21
C LEU A 249 4.88 8.02 -15.38
N ARG A 250 4.65 8.57 -16.58
CA ARG A 250 3.39 9.26 -16.92
C ARG A 250 2.27 8.23 -17.09
N LEU A 251 1.12 8.50 -16.49
CA LEU A 251 -0.07 7.67 -16.58
C LEU A 251 -0.89 8.09 -17.81
N PRO A 252 -1.23 7.16 -18.73
CA PRO A 252 -2.05 7.51 -19.89
C PRO A 252 -3.49 7.83 -19.47
N GLY A 253 -4.06 8.92 -19.99
CA GLY A 253 -5.47 9.27 -19.79
C GLY A 253 -5.79 10.04 -18.50
N ALA A 254 -4.77 10.62 -17.85
CA ALA A 254 -4.99 11.73 -16.91
C ALA A 254 -5.39 13.01 -17.67
#